data_AF-A0A0F9CPB6-F1
#
_entry.id   AF-A0A0F9CPB6-F1
#
_cell.length_a   1.000
_cell.length_b   1.000
_cell.length_c   1.000
_cell.angle_alpha   90.00
_cell.angle_beta   90.00
_cell.angle_gamma   90.00
#
_symmetry.space_group_name_H-M   'P 1'
#
loop_
_entity.id
_entity.type
_entity.pdbx_description
1 polymer ?
#
loop_
_entity_poly.entity_id
_entity_poly.type
_entity_poly.pdbx_seq_one_letter_code
_entity_poly.pdbx_strand_id
1 'polypeptide(L)' 'MKRKTLDDARLVAISKGGLCLSDVYINSKTKLKWICSEGHIWKTIFSHIKDGRWCPFCSNVAKNTLKDAQKLA' A
#
# COMPACT_ATOMS: atom_id res chain seq x y z
N MET A 1 7.11 24.55 -1.15
CA MET A 1 7.18 23.08 -1.33
C MET A 1 6.30 22.42 -0.27
N LYS A 2 5.19 21.75 -0.64
CA LYS A 2 4.33 21.05 0.34
C LYS A 2 5.07 19.81 0.85
N ARG A 3 5.29 19.74 2.17
CA ARG A 3 5.75 18.52 2.84
C ARG A 3 4.64 17.48 2.67
N LYS A 4 4.97 16.36 2.05
CA LYS A 4 4.05 15.21 2.00
C LYS A 4 4.00 14.64 3.41
N THR A 5 2.81 14.57 3.97
CA THR A 5 2.60 14.09 5.34
C THR A 5 1.87 12.76 5.32
N LEU A 6 1.82 12.10 6.48
CA LEU A 6 1.01 10.89 6.64
C LEU A 6 -0.47 11.14 6.32
N ASP A 7 -0.94 12.38 6.52
CA ASP A 7 -2.30 12.79 6.20
C ASP A 7 -2.60 12.67 4.69
N ASP A 8 -1.70 13.15 3.83
CA ASP A 8 -1.82 12.99 2.37
C ASP A 8 -1.94 11.50 1.98
N ALA A 9 -1.17 10.63 2.66
CA ALA A 9 -1.24 9.19 2.44
C ALA A 9 -2.60 8.62 2.84
N ARG A 10 -3.15 9.03 3.99
CA ARG A 10 -4.49 8.62 4.45
C ARG A 10 -5.58 9.09 3.50
N LEU A 11 -5.54 10.35 3.05
CA LEU A 11 -6.51 10.91 2.09
C LEU A 11 -6.50 10.16 0.76
N VAL A 12 -5.31 9.87 0.22
CA VAL A 12 -5.20 9.09 -1.01
C VAL A 12 -5.72 7.67 -0.80
N ALA A 13 -5.48 7.07 0.37
CA ALA A 13 -6.01 5.76 0.67
C ALA A 13 -7.54 5.74 0.61
N ILE A 14 -8.18 6.70 1.29
CA ILE A 14 -9.64 6.84 1.34
C ILE A 14 -10.20 7.10 -0.06
N SER A 15 -9.56 7.98 -0.83
CA SER A 15 -9.94 8.27 -2.22
C SER A 15 -9.89 7.05 -3.13
N LYS A 16 -9.07 6.05 -2.81
CA LYS A 16 -8.95 4.78 -3.55
C LYS A 16 -9.82 3.67 -2.95
N GLY A 17 -10.66 3.98 -1.96
CA GLY A 17 -11.52 3.01 -1.29
C GLY A 17 -10.79 2.10 -0.29
N GLY A 18 -9.68 2.56 0.29
CA GLY A 18 -8.98 1.81 1.34
C GLY A 18 -8.42 2.71 2.43
N LEU A 19 -7.49 2.17 3.22
CA LEU A 19 -6.95 2.84 4.39
C LEU A 19 -5.43 2.68 4.47
N CYS A 20 -4.77 3.70 5.03
CA CYS A 20 -3.36 3.62 5.39
C CYS A 20 -3.27 3.16 6.86
N LEU A 21 -2.68 1.97 7.07
CA LEU A 21 -2.48 1.35 8.39
C LEU A 21 -1.17 1.77 9.05
N SER A 22 -0.31 2.51 8.33
CA SER A 22 0.91 3.03 8.92
C SER A 22 0.65 4.26 9.77
N ASP A 23 1.29 4.30 10.93
CA ASP A 23 1.24 5.45 11.83
C ASP A 23 2.45 6.39 11.68
N VAL A 24 3.47 5.96 10.94
CA VAL A 24 4.73 6.70 10.79
C VAL A 24 5.04 6.92 9.31
N TYR A 25 5.19 8.19 8.91
CA TYR A 25 5.71 8.59 7.60
C TYR A 25 6.97 9.43 7.79
N ILE A 26 8.14 8.78 7.72
CA ILE A 26 9.43 9.43 7.95
C ILE A 26 9.92 10.12 6.67
N ASN A 27 9.79 9.45 5.53
CA ASN A 27 10.26 9.96 4.24
C ASN A 27 9.54 9.28 3.06
N SER A 28 9.75 9.81 1.85
CA SER A 28 9.20 9.27 0.59
C SER A 28 9.67 7.85 0.23
N LYS A 29 10.70 7.33 0.90
CA LYS A 29 11.20 5.96 0.74
C LYS A 29 10.63 5.00 1.79
N THR A 30 9.91 5.51 2.79
CA THR A 30 9.33 4.71 3.86
C THR A 30 8.16 3.93 3.29
N LYS A 31 8.20 2.61 3.44
CA LYS A 31 7.11 1.74 3.03
C LYS A 31 5.98 1.90 4.05
N LEU A 32 4.87 2.44 3.61
CA LEU A 32 3.64 2.51 4.38
C LEU A 32 2.85 1.21 4.21
N LYS A 33 2.09 0.82 5.22
CA LYS A 33 1.15 -0.30 5.19
C LYS A 33 -0.22 0.21 4.75
N TRP A 34 -0.83 -0.47 3.79
CA TRP A 34 -2.09 -0.10 3.16
C TRP A 34 -3.04 -1.28 3.19
N ILE A 35 -4.34 -0.98 3.17
CA ILE A 35 -5.42 -1.95 2.99
C ILE A 35 -6.41 -1.42 1.95
N CYS A 36 -6.90 -2.25 1.03
CA CYS A 36 -7.95 -1.87 0.07
C CYS A 36 -9.34 -2.25 0.59
N SER A 37 -10.39 -1.86 -0.13
CA SER A 37 -11.79 -2.23 0.16
C SER A 37 -12.00 -3.74 0.28
N GLU A 38 -11.27 -4.53 -0.51
CA GLU A 38 -11.33 -6.01 -0.48
C GLU A 38 -10.62 -6.62 0.74
N GLY A 39 -9.97 -5.80 1.58
CA GLY A 39 -9.23 -6.28 2.75
C GLY A 39 -7.80 -6.77 2.47
N HIS A 40 -7.27 -6.62 1.25
CA HIS A 40 -5.88 -6.96 0.99
C HIS A 40 -4.93 -6.00 1.69
N ILE A 41 -3.93 -6.52 2.39
CA ILE A 41 -2.94 -5.70 3.12
C ILE A 41 -1.59 -5.81 2.42
N TRP A 42 -0.96 -4.68 2.10
CA TRP A 42 0.37 -4.66 1.49
C TRP A 42 1.22 -3.49 2.01
N LYS A 43 2.53 -3.58 1.79
CA LYS A 43 3.49 -2.53 2.15
C LYS A 43 4.10 -1.93 0.89
N THR A 44 3.93 -0.62 0.68
CA THR A 44 4.53 0.08 -0.46
C THR A 44 4.79 1.55 -0.13
N ILE A 45 5.63 2.20 -0.91
CA ILE A 45 5.97 3.62 -0.75
C ILE A 45 4.84 4.50 -1.33
N PHE A 46 4.65 5.69 -0.74
CA PHE A 46 3.58 6.60 -1.15
C PHE A 46 3.68 7.04 -2.61
N SER A 47 4.90 7.17 -3.14
CA SER A 47 5.11 7.52 -4.56
C SER A 47 4.51 6.48 -5.52
N HIS A 48 4.59 5.19 -5.22
CA HIS A 48 3.98 4.14 -6.05
C HIS A 48 2.45 4.24 -6.05
N ILE A 49 1.84 4.53 -4.89
CA ILE A 49 0.40 4.73 -4.80
C ILE A 49 -0.04 5.91 -5.67
N LYS A 50 0.71 7.03 -5.61
CA LYS A 50 0.44 8.22 -6.40
C LYS A 50 0.61 7.99 -7.92
N ASP A 51 1.54 7.12 -8.28
CA ASP A 51 1.83 6.68 -9.66
C ASP A 51 0.75 5.75 -10.23
N GLY A 52 -0.30 5.43 -9.47
CA GLY A 52 -1.43 4.60 -9.90
C GLY A 52 -1.32 3.13 -9.47
N ARG A 53 -0.20 2.72 -8.87
CA ARG A 53 -0.02 1.38 -8.32
C ARG A 53 -0.65 1.30 -6.94
N TRP A 54 -1.98 1.11 -6.91
CA TRP A 54 -2.78 1.03 -5.70
C TRP A 54 -2.61 -0.32 -5.00
N CYS A 55 -3.43 -1.32 -5.35
CA CYS A 55 -3.43 -2.63 -4.71
C CYS A 55 -2.86 -3.67 -5.68
N PRO A 56 -1.73 -4.32 -5.37
CA PRO A 56 -1.19 -5.35 -6.24
C PRO A 56 -2.15 -6.53 -6.37
N PHE A 57 -2.95 -6.85 -5.35
CA PHE A 57 -3.92 -7.94 -5.42
C PHE A 57 -5.13 -7.61 -6.31
N CYS A 58 -5.68 -6.40 -6.20
CA CYS A 58 -6.80 -5.98 -7.05
C CYS A 58 -6.38 -5.67 -8.49
N SER A 59 -5.18 -5.11 -8.70
CA SER A 59 -4.67 -4.78 -10.03
C SER A 59 -4.04 -5.97 -10.76
N ASN A 60 -3.56 -6.99 -10.02
CA ASN A 60 -2.84 -8.14 -10.59
C ASN A 60 -3.69 -9.42 -10.54
N VAL A 61 -4.89 -9.38 -11.13
CA VAL A 61 -5.67 -10.59 -11.47
C VAL A 61 -4.85 -11.57 -12.35
N ALA A 62 -3.68 -11.18 -12.88
CA ALA A 62 -2.81 -12.07 -13.62
C ALA A 62 -1.32 -11.89 -13.26
N LYS A 63 -0.77 -12.94 -12.64
CA LYS A 63 0.60 -13.51 -12.78
C LYS A 63 1.28 -13.76 -11.43
N ASN A 64 0.98 -14.93 -10.90
CA ASN A 64 1.87 -15.85 -10.17
C ASN A 64 3.27 -15.32 -9.79
N THR A 65 3.47 -15.04 -8.50
CA THR A 65 4.71 -15.45 -7.81
C THR A 65 4.38 -15.80 -6.36
N LEU A 66 4.25 -17.10 -6.14
CA LEU A 66 4.47 -17.78 -4.87
C LEU A 66 5.74 -17.27 -4.15
N LYS A 67 5.61 -17.07 -2.83
CA LYS A 67 6.63 -17.04 -1.73
C LYS A 67 6.02 -16.15 -0.63
N ASP A 68 5.58 -16.59 0.54
CA ASP A 68 5.98 -17.63 1.49
C ASP A 68 4.74 -17.84 2.41
N ALA A 69 4.36 -19.03 2.88
CA ALA A 69 5.21 -19.93 3.65
C ALA A 69 4.79 -21.39 3.46
N GLN A 70 5.71 -22.19 2.94
CA GLN A 70 5.75 -23.61 3.21
C GLN A 70 6.41 -23.79 4.58
N LYS A 71 5.64 -24.20 5.59
CA LYS A 71 6.16 -25.00 6.71
C LYS A 71 5.17 -26.14 6.98
N LEU A 72 5.47 -27.27 6.37
CA LEU A 72 5.10 -28.59 6.87
C LEU A 72 6.24 -29.02 7.80
N ALA A 73 5.93 -29.23 9.07
CA ALA A 73 6.60 -30.18 9.94
C ALA A 73 5.55 -30.66 10.94
#